data_AF-A0A816VP94-F1
#
_entry.id   AF-A0A816VP94-F1
#
_cell.length_a   1.000
_cell.length_b   1.000
_cell.length_c   1.000
_cell.angle_alpha   90.00
_cell.angle_beta   90.00
_cell.angle_gamma   90.00
#
_symmetry.space_group_name_H-M   'P 1'
#
loop_
_entity.id
_entity.type
_entity.pdbx_description
1 polymer ?
#
loop_
_entity_poly.entity_id
_entity_poly.type
_entity_poly.pdbx_seq_one_letter_code
_entity_poly.pdbx_strand_id
1 'polypeptide(L)'
;MPIDIVFINRLSHTINLVKTRNNRPSRQIANIHPGGSVSCSLPDGWSGNFRHVGGTGGITLFEVSVRANDRNVYYDLSVIDGFNVPMKVRAPDGTRLKALHRRARDAYLFPADNSKTHASRAGKFIVTFER
;
A
#
# COMPACT_ATOMS: atom_id res chain seq x y z
N MET A 1 -10.31 9.57 -14.49
CA MET A 1 -10.84 8.67 -13.44
C MET A 1 -10.03 8.92 -12.19
N PRO A 2 -10.69 9.09 -11.02
CA PRO A 2 -9.98 9.21 -9.76
C PRO A 2 -9.20 7.92 -9.46
N ILE A 3 -8.08 8.06 -8.75
CA ILE A 3 -7.36 6.92 -8.16
C ILE A 3 -7.92 6.74 -6.75
N ASP A 4 -8.74 5.70 -6.56
CA ASP A 4 -9.34 5.39 -5.26
C ASP A 4 -8.64 4.19 -4.66
N ILE A 5 -8.27 4.29 -3.38
CA ILE A 5 -7.71 3.17 -2.62
C ILE A 5 -8.65 2.88 -1.47
N VAL A 6 -9.11 1.63 -1.39
CA VAL A 6 -9.90 1.12 -0.28
C VAL A 6 -9.02 0.23 0.59
N PHE A 7 -8.86 0.60 1.84
CA PHE A 7 -8.15 -0.19 2.85
C PHE A 7 -9.17 -0.98 3.68
N ILE A 8 -8.98 -2.30 3.77
CA ILE A 8 -9.87 -3.20 4.50
C ILE A 8 -9.06 -3.93 5.56
N ASN A 9 -9.50 -3.88 6.81
CA ASN A 9 -8.88 -4.64 7.89
C ASN A 9 -9.63 -5.95 8.14
N ARG A 10 -8.98 -7.09 7.90
CA ARG A 10 -9.48 -8.41 8.27
C ARG A 10 -8.64 -9.09 9.35
N LEU A 11 -7.69 -8.37 9.94
CA LEU A 11 -6.94 -8.84 11.10
C LEU A 11 -7.79 -8.65 12.37
N SER A 12 -7.40 -9.35 13.43
CA SER A 12 -8.07 -9.29 14.74
C SER A 12 -7.70 -8.05 15.57
N HIS A 13 -6.79 -7.20 15.09
CA HIS A 13 -6.35 -5.98 15.76
C HIS A 13 -6.56 -4.75 14.87
N THR A 14 -6.61 -3.57 15.49
CA THR A 14 -6.77 -2.29 14.80
C THR A 14 -5.56 -1.96 13.93
N ILE A 15 -5.80 -1.53 12.69
CA ILE A 15 -4.77 -0.96 11.82
C ILE A 15 -4.74 0.56 11.97
N ASN A 16 -3.68 1.07 12.59
CA ASN A 16 -3.35 2.51 12.58
C ASN A 16 -2.78 2.86 11.20
N LEU A 17 -3.64 3.27 10.27
CA LEU A 17 -3.25 3.54 8.88
C LEU A 17 -2.64 4.94 8.78
N VAL A 18 -1.43 5.02 8.23
CA VAL A 18 -0.68 6.24 7.94
C VAL A 18 -0.33 6.31 6.47
N LYS A 19 -0.35 7.51 5.89
CA LYS A 19 0.31 7.82 4.62
C LYS A 19 1.51 8.71 4.81
N THR A 20 2.48 8.56 3.93
CA THR A 20 3.58 9.51 3.76
C THR A 20 3.68 9.88 2.30
N ARG A 21 3.60 11.17 1.98
CA ARG A 21 3.93 11.69 0.66
C ARG A 21 5.42 11.99 0.63
N ASN A 22 6.08 11.73 -0.50
CA ASN A 22 7.51 12.02 -0.65
C ASN A 22 7.81 13.48 -0.26
N ASN A 23 8.87 13.67 0.53
CA ASN A 23 9.32 14.95 1.08
C ASN A 23 8.29 15.66 1.98
N ARG A 24 7.36 14.92 2.59
CA ARG A 24 6.37 15.46 3.53
C ARG A 24 6.30 14.58 4.79
N PRO A 25 5.90 15.15 5.94
CA PRO A 25 5.69 14.36 7.15
C PRO A 25 4.56 13.35 6.96
N SER A 26 4.67 12.25 7.69
CA SER A 26 3.62 11.22 7.77
C SER A 26 2.34 11.78 8.40
N ARG A 27 1.18 11.31 7.91
CA ARG A 27 -0.13 11.68 8.43
C ARG A 27 -0.99 10.44 8.65
N GLN A 28 -1.59 10.34 9.83
CA GLN A 28 -2.60 9.33 10.12
C GLN A 28 -3.85 9.56 9.28
N ILE A 29 -4.35 8.50 8.65
CA ILE A 29 -5.57 8.51 7.86
C ILE A 29 -6.74 8.04 8.72
N ALA A 30 -6.58 6.89 9.38
CA ALA A 30 -7.65 6.26 10.15
C ALA A 30 -7.09 5.21 11.11
N ASN A 31 -7.88 4.90 12.14
CA ASN A 31 -7.78 3.65 12.88
C ASN A 31 -8.84 2.71 12.32
N ILE A 32 -8.43 1.67 11.60
CA ILE A 32 -9.35 0.71 11.01
C ILE A 32 -9.52 -0.44 11.99
N HIS A 33 -10.64 -0.46 12.71
CA HIS A 33 -10.98 -1.57 13.60
C HIS A 33 -11.13 -2.90 12.83
N PRO A 34 -11.04 -4.07 13.50
CA PRO A 34 -11.28 -5.37 12.87
C PRO A 34 -12.60 -5.40 12.09
N GLY A 35 -12.56 -5.89 10.84
CA GLY A 35 -13.72 -5.90 9.93
C GLY A 35 -14.03 -4.55 9.28
N GLY A 36 -13.38 -3.46 9.70
CA GLY A 36 -13.60 -2.12 9.20
C GLY A 36 -12.91 -1.84 7.87
N SER A 37 -13.25 -0.68 7.27
CA SER A 37 -12.57 -0.18 6.07
C SER A 37 -12.53 1.35 6.04
N VAL A 38 -11.61 1.90 5.26
CA VAL A 38 -11.54 3.34 4.93
C VAL A 38 -11.13 3.49 3.48
N SER A 39 -11.61 4.55 2.82
CA SER A 39 -11.22 4.88 1.45
C SER A 39 -10.53 6.24 1.40
N CYS A 40 -9.59 6.39 0.47
CA CYS A 40 -9.05 7.70 0.13
C CYS A 40 -8.77 7.80 -1.37
N SER A 41 -8.89 9.00 -1.91
CA SER A 41 -8.52 9.31 -3.28
C SER A 41 -7.14 9.96 -3.34
N LEU A 42 -6.37 9.64 -4.38
CA LEU A 42 -5.09 10.27 -4.65
C LEU A 42 -5.20 11.27 -5.81
N PRO A 43 -4.63 12.47 -5.67
CA PRO A 43 -4.55 13.41 -6.79
C PRO A 43 -3.46 13.00 -7.79
N ASP A 44 -3.53 13.57 -8.98
CA ASP A 44 -2.45 13.50 -9.98
C ASP A 44 -1.13 14.02 -9.39
N GLY A 45 -0.01 13.37 -9.73
CA GLY A 45 1.30 13.72 -9.20
C GLY A 45 1.52 13.35 -7.73
N TRP A 46 0.64 12.54 -7.14
CA TRP A 46 0.88 12.00 -5.80
C TRP A 46 1.91 10.86 -5.85
N SER A 47 2.84 10.84 -4.91
CA SER A 47 3.83 9.76 -4.78
C SER A 47 4.19 9.57 -3.30
N GLY A 48 4.24 8.32 -2.86
CA GLY A 48 4.48 7.97 -1.46
C GLY A 48 4.01 6.57 -1.09
N ASN A 49 3.78 6.34 0.20
CA ASN A 49 3.37 5.03 0.71
C ASN A 49 2.25 5.09 1.77
N PHE A 50 1.64 3.94 1.97
CA PHE A 50 0.64 3.64 3.00
C PHE A 50 1.10 2.46 3.85
N ARG A 51 0.86 2.54 5.16
CA ARG A 51 1.33 1.53 6.12
C ARG A 51 0.55 1.51 7.42
N HIS A 52 0.65 0.39 8.11
CA HIS A 52 0.33 0.32 9.53
C HIS A 52 1.50 0.87 10.37
N VAL A 53 1.22 1.75 11.33
CA VAL A 53 2.18 2.14 12.38
C VAL A 53 1.88 1.41 13.69
N GLY A 54 2.86 0.65 14.17
CA GLY A 54 2.74 -0.22 15.34
C GLY A 54 3.31 -1.62 15.08
N GLY A 55 3.31 -2.43 16.13
CA GLY A 55 3.88 -3.78 16.12
C GLY A 55 5.41 -3.81 16.25
N THR A 56 5.95 -5.01 16.18
CA THR A 56 7.39 -5.30 16.17
C THR A 56 7.77 -5.93 14.83
N GLY A 57 9.02 -5.78 14.38
CA GLY A 57 9.54 -6.49 13.20
C GLY A 57 9.63 -5.69 11.89
N GLY A 58 9.32 -4.40 11.91
CA GLY A 58 9.52 -3.48 10.78
C GLY A 58 8.23 -2.92 10.21
N ILE A 59 8.21 -2.62 8.91
CA ILE A 59 7.07 -1.97 8.24
C ILE A 59 6.81 -2.58 6.87
N THR A 60 5.62 -3.16 6.70
CA THR A 60 5.09 -3.50 5.36
C THR A 60 4.50 -2.25 4.70
N LEU A 61 4.98 -1.89 3.51
CA LEU A 61 4.54 -0.72 2.74
C LEU A 61 3.70 -1.13 1.53
N PHE A 62 2.66 -0.36 1.24
CA PHE A 62 2.11 -0.21 -0.11
C PHE A 62 2.59 1.11 -0.68
N GLU A 63 3.44 1.05 -1.70
CA GLU A 63 4.00 2.22 -2.36
C GLU A 63 3.22 2.50 -3.65
N VAL A 64 2.95 3.78 -3.92
CA VAL A 64 2.18 4.17 -5.10
C VAL A 64 2.61 5.55 -5.60
N SER A 65 2.73 5.66 -6.92
CA SER A 65 3.11 6.87 -7.63
C SER A 65 2.15 7.09 -8.81
N VAL A 66 1.38 8.17 -8.73
CA VAL A 66 0.45 8.62 -9.78
C VAL A 66 1.18 9.61 -10.66
N ARG A 67 1.46 9.22 -11.91
CA ARG A 67 2.08 10.12 -12.87
C ARG A 67 1.06 11.19 -13.30
N ALA A 68 1.53 12.43 -13.37
CA ALA A 68 0.70 13.56 -13.76
C ALA A 68 0.26 13.42 -15.23
N ASN A 69 -1.00 13.77 -15.51
CA ASN A 69 -1.56 13.94 -16.86
C ASN A 69 -1.62 12.70 -17.78
N ASP A 70 -1.09 11.54 -17.38
CA ASP A 70 -1.07 10.34 -18.24
C ASP A 70 -1.85 9.14 -17.69
N ARG A 71 -2.48 9.31 -16.52
CA ARG A 71 -3.29 8.30 -15.81
C ARG A 71 -2.53 7.01 -15.51
N ASN A 72 -1.20 7.00 -15.54
CA ASN A 72 -0.41 5.84 -15.16
C ASN A 72 -0.14 5.85 -13.66
N VAL A 73 -0.30 4.69 -13.04
CA VAL A 73 -0.06 4.46 -11.62
C VAL A 73 0.98 3.37 -11.51
N TYR A 74 2.12 3.69 -10.89
CA TYR A 74 3.15 2.72 -10.51
C TYR A 74 2.93 2.33 -9.06
N TYR A 75 3.07 1.06 -8.74
CA TYR A 75 2.81 0.56 -7.41
C TYR A 75 3.56 -0.74 -7.13
N ASP A 76 3.79 -0.98 -5.85
CA ASP A 76 4.42 -2.20 -5.35
C ASP A 76 4.10 -2.40 -3.87
N LEU A 77 4.49 -3.58 -3.36
CA LEU A 77 4.63 -3.82 -1.94
C LEU A 77 6.11 -3.80 -1.60
N SER A 78 6.45 -3.31 -0.41
CA SER A 78 7.84 -3.30 0.08
C SER A 78 7.92 -3.80 1.51
N VAL A 79 8.93 -4.63 1.76
CA VAL A 79 9.32 -5.13 3.10
C VAL A 79 10.80 -4.88 3.37
N ILE A 80 11.41 -3.92 2.66
CA ILE A 80 12.80 -3.49 2.87
C ILE A 80 12.99 -3.05 4.32
N ASP A 81 12.02 -2.29 4.85
CA ASP A 81 11.99 -1.81 6.23
C ASP A 81 11.49 -2.87 7.22
N GLY A 82 11.46 -4.15 6.81
CA GLY A 82 10.94 -5.28 7.56
C GLY A 82 9.45 -5.54 7.34
N PHE A 83 8.83 -6.25 8.28
CA PHE A 83 7.46 -6.75 8.13
C PHE A 83 6.72 -6.71 9.47
N ASN A 84 5.55 -6.07 9.51
CA ASN A 84 4.70 -6.02 10.70
C ASN A 84 3.32 -6.65 10.48
N VAL A 85 2.64 -6.29 9.40
CA VAL A 85 1.30 -6.81 9.07
C VAL A 85 1.27 -7.37 7.66
N PRO A 86 0.52 -8.47 7.43
CA PRO A 86 0.35 -8.99 6.09
C PRO A 86 -0.58 -8.09 5.27
N MET A 87 -0.25 -7.92 4.00
CA MET A 87 -0.94 -7.01 3.10
C MET A 87 -1.14 -7.67 1.74
N LYS A 88 -2.35 -7.52 1.17
CA LYS A 88 -2.66 -7.92 -0.20
C LYS A 88 -3.20 -6.74 -0.98
N VAL A 89 -2.78 -6.60 -2.23
CA VAL A 89 -3.24 -5.54 -3.14
C VAL A 89 -3.97 -6.18 -4.30
N ARG A 90 -5.14 -5.64 -4.65
CA ARG A 90 -5.82 -5.88 -5.92
C ARG A 90 -5.85 -4.57 -6.70
N ALA A 91 -5.15 -4.53 -7.81
CA ALA A 91 -5.08 -3.38 -8.70
C ALA A 91 -6.28 -3.33 -9.68
N PRO A 92 -6.53 -2.18 -10.34
CA PRO A 92 -7.64 -2.01 -11.28
C PRO A 92 -7.60 -2.96 -12.47
N ASP A 93 -6.41 -3.37 -12.91
CA ASP A 93 -6.18 -4.29 -14.03
C ASP A 93 -6.31 -5.77 -13.63
N GLY A 94 -6.64 -6.06 -12.37
CA GLY A 94 -6.77 -7.41 -11.85
C GLY A 94 -5.49 -8.00 -11.25
N THR A 95 -4.34 -7.29 -11.33
CA THR A 95 -3.09 -7.71 -10.69
C THR A 95 -3.29 -7.89 -9.19
N ARG A 96 -2.65 -8.93 -8.63
CA ARG A 96 -2.73 -9.29 -7.22
C ARG A 96 -1.34 -9.46 -6.62
N LEU A 97 -1.02 -8.66 -5.60
CA LEU A 97 0.24 -8.73 -4.87
C LEU A 97 -0.01 -9.19 -3.43
N LYS A 98 0.95 -9.93 -2.85
CA LYS A 98 0.88 -10.36 -1.45
C LYS A 98 2.22 -10.21 -0.73
N ALA A 99 2.20 -9.48 0.38
CA ALA A 99 3.27 -9.47 1.36
C ALA A 99 2.76 -10.16 2.64
N LEU A 100 3.04 -11.45 2.80
CA LEU A 100 2.58 -12.25 3.96
C LEU A 100 3.70 -12.54 4.97
N HIS A 101 4.94 -12.23 4.63
CA HIS A 101 6.12 -12.41 5.47
C HIS A 101 7.31 -11.58 4.95
N ARG A 102 8.37 -11.47 5.76
CA ARG A 102 9.58 -10.66 5.46
C ARG A 102 10.35 -11.01 4.17
N ARG A 103 10.13 -12.19 3.59
CA ARG A 103 10.72 -12.63 2.31
C ARG A 103 9.69 -12.77 1.18
N ALA A 104 8.61 -11.99 1.23
CA ALA A 104 7.49 -12.14 0.29
C ALA A 104 7.94 -11.95 -1.16
N ARG A 105 7.56 -12.90 -2.04
CA ARG A 105 8.02 -12.90 -3.44
C ARG A 105 7.50 -11.71 -4.26
N ASP A 106 6.35 -11.16 -3.89
CA ASP A 106 5.69 -10.06 -4.59
C ASP A 106 6.09 -8.68 -4.05
N ALA A 107 7.02 -8.62 -3.07
CA ALA A 107 7.43 -7.38 -2.44
C ALA A 107 8.91 -7.10 -2.68
N TYR A 108 9.28 -5.82 -2.71
CA TYR A 108 10.66 -5.39 -2.65
C TYR A 108 11.34 -5.94 -1.40
N LEU A 109 12.45 -6.65 -1.61
CA LEU A 109 13.30 -7.16 -0.52
C LEU A 109 14.56 -6.31 -0.32
N PHE A 110 14.94 -5.50 -1.32
CA PHE A 110 16.08 -4.59 -1.31
C PHE A 110 15.85 -3.42 -2.29
N PRO A 111 16.50 -2.26 -2.13
CA PRO A 111 16.17 -1.03 -2.88
C PRO A 111 16.22 -1.10 -4.42
N ALA A 112 16.94 -2.07 -4.98
CA ALA A 112 17.10 -2.23 -6.43
C ALA A 112 16.29 -3.40 -7.01
N ASP A 113 15.33 -3.96 -6.25
CA ASP A 113 14.46 -5.06 -6.72
C ASP A 113 13.36 -4.55 -7.68
N ASN A 114 13.76 -3.84 -8.73
CA ASN A 114 12.86 -3.21 -9.69
C ASN A 114 11.98 -4.20 -10.46
N SER A 115 12.25 -5.50 -10.32
CA SER A 115 11.38 -6.57 -10.82
C SER A 115 9.99 -6.58 -10.16
N LYS A 116 9.82 -5.89 -9.03
CA LYS A 116 8.57 -5.82 -8.25
C LYS A 116 7.71 -4.61 -8.56
N THR A 117 8.17 -3.67 -9.39
CA THR A 117 7.33 -2.55 -9.82
C THR A 117 6.23 -3.04 -10.75
N HIS A 118 5.00 -2.67 -10.44
CA HIS A 118 3.85 -2.85 -11.33
C HIS A 118 3.33 -1.51 -11.83
N ALA A 119 2.65 -1.52 -12.97
CA ALA A 119 2.01 -0.35 -13.54
C ALA A 119 0.59 -0.70 -13.97
N SER A 120 -0.36 0.19 -13.70
CA SER A 120 -1.73 0.10 -14.19
C SER A 120 -2.23 1.47 -14.64
N ARG A 121 -3.37 1.49 -15.33
CA ARG A 121 -4.15 2.73 -15.47
C ARG A 121 -4.80 3.11 -14.14
N ALA A 122 -5.12 4.40 -13.99
CA ALA A 122 -5.89 4.92 -12.88
C ALA A 122 -7.21 4.16 -12.69
N GLY A 123 -7.57 3.91 -11.43
CA GLY A 123 -8.78 3.19 -11.06
C GLY A 123 -8.80 2.85 -9.58
N LYS A 124 -9.58 1.84 -9.21
CA LYS A 124 -9.76 1.42 -7.83
C LYS A 124 -8.78 0.33 -7.40
N PHE A 125 -7.96 0.64 -6.41
CA PHE A 125 -7.15 -0.33 -5.67
C PHE A 125 -7.91 -0.81 -4.43
N ILE A 126 -7.76 -2.10 -4.11
CA ILE A 126 -8.20 -2.66 -2.83
C ILE A 126 -6.99 -3.22 -2.11
N VAL A 127 -6.70 -2.65 -0.94
CA VAL A 127 -5.61 -3.05 -0.06
C VAL A 127 -6.22 -3.71 1.15
N THR A 128 -5.91 -4.98 1.38
CA THR A 128 -6.47 -5.76 2.48
C THR A 128 -5.36 -6.18 3.44
N PHE A 129 -5.55 -5.91 4.73
CA PHE A 129 -4.73 -6.45 5.79
C PHE A 129 -5.30 -7.80 6.20
N GLU A 130 -4.66 -8.91 5.81
CA GLU A 130 -5.10 -10.28 6.06
C GLU A 130 -3.96 -11.30 5.86
N ARG A 131 -4.04 -12.45 6.54
CA ARG A 131 -3.14 -13.60 6.29
C ARG A 131 -3.47 -14.33 4.98
#